data_AF-A0A1C0V1I6-F1
#
_entry.id   AF-A0A1C0V1I6-F1
#
_cell.length_a   1.000
_cell.length_b   1.000
_cell.length_c   1.000
_cell.angle_alpha   90.00
_cell.angle_beta   90.00
_cell.angle_gamma   90.00
#
_symmetry.space_group_name_H-M   'P 1'
#
loop_
_entity.id
_entity.type
_entity.pdbx_description
1 polymer ?
#
loop_
_entity_poly.entity_id
_entity_poly.type
_entity_poly.pdbx_seq_one_letter_code
_entity_poly.pdbx_strand_id
1 'polypeptide(L)'
;MNNDRDTSEDTPEVIEQDIIDQTIKVGSGCNWTGNGIEPQWNNPKSIKAYDHIDRHHGPKLKPLNFRGRAASKNQPQGQWLDAQDWVKAEQVTPKYPGRYIINFKRSIGKVHYPDGTIIENVTHAFIKRKPDGTLKSAYPVLNNTTLSSLNINDEYE
;
A
#
# COMPACT_ATOMS: atom_id res chain seq x y z
N MET A 1 35.63 -7.80 15.05
CA MET A 1 35.34 -7.32 13.69
C MET A 1 33.88 -6.93 13.69
N ASN A 2 33.59 -5.63 13.72
CA ASN A 2 32.24 -5.11 13.70
C ASN A 2 31.73 -5.28 12.27
N ASN A 3 30.80 -6.21 12.07
CA ASN A 3 29.98 -6.21 10.87
C ASN A 3 28.92 -5.14 11.06
N ASP A 4 29.30 -3.89 10.83
CA ASP A 4 28.37 -2.81 10.56
C ASP A 4 27.73 -3.13 9.20
N ARG A 5 26.70 -3.98 9.24
CA ARG A 5 25.85 -4.29 8.10
C ARG A 5 25.19 -2.96 7.74
N ASP A 6 25.53 -2.42 6.57
CA ASP A 6 24.97 -1.18 6.06
C ASP A 6 23.44 -1.30 6.04
N THR A 7 22.78 -0.62 6.98
CA THR A 7 21.33 -0.70 7.17
C THR A 7 20.55 0.07 6.10
N SER A 8 21.26 0.74 5.17
CA SER A 8 20.64 1.43 4.05
C SER A 8 20.10 0.49 2.97
N GLU A 9 20.62 -0.74 2.85
CA GLU A 9 20.16 -1.71 1.84
C GLU A 9 18.77 -2.30 2.12
N ASP A 10 18.27 -2.25 3.36
CA ASP A 10 16.97 -2.85 3.74
C ASP A 10 15.85 -1.80 3.95
N THR A 11 16.13 -0.52 3.68
CA THR A 11 15.12 0.54 3.91
C THR A 11 14.16 0.64 2.72
N PRO A 12 12.83 0.62 2.95
CA PRO A 12 11.86 0.79 1.88
C PRO A 12 12.02 2.14 1.18
N GLU A 13 11.87 2.15 -0.14
CA GLU A 13 12.08 3.32 -0.98
C GLU A 13 10.92 3.52 -1.96
N VAL A 14 10.62 4.78 -2.28
CA VAL A 14 9.65 5.14 -3.31
C VAL A 14 10.36 5.06 -4.65
N ILE A 15 9.91 4.18 -5.53
CA ILE A 15 10.53 3.96 -6.85
C ILE A 15 9.76 4.63 -7.99
N GLU A 16 8.47 4.88 -7.81
CA GLU A 16 7.64 5.66 -8.74
C GLU A 16 6.65 6.53 -7.96
N GLN A 17 6.36 7.71 -8.51
CA GLN A 17 5.40 8.64 -7.93
C GLN A 17 4.67 9.45 -9.00
N ASP A 18 3.40 9.72 -8.73
CA ASP A 18 2.53 10.64 -9.49
C ASP A 18 1.78 11.50 -8.46
N ILE A 19 2.32 12.70 -8.22
CA ILE A 19 1.82 13.62 -7.18
C ILE A 19 0.77 14.53 -7.78
N ILE A 20 -0.40 14.59 -7.15
CA ILE A 20 -1.54 15.39 -7.61
C ILE A 20 -1.39 16.85 -7.20
N ASP A 21 -0.91 17.12 -5.99
CA ASP A 21 -0.75 18.48 -5.45
C ASP A 21 0.42 18.56 -4.47
N GLN A 22 1.48 19.28 -4.84
CA GLN A 22 2.67 19.48 -4.01
C GLN A 22 2.52 20.64 -3.00
N THR A 23 1.45 21.42 -3.08
CA THR A 23 1.20 22.56 -2.18
C THR A 23 0.60 22.13 -0.83
N ILE A 24 0.01 20.93 -0.77
CA ILE A 24 -0.67 20.40 0.42
C ILE A 24 0.15 19.27 1.05
N LYS A 25 0.67 19.50 2.26
CA LYS A 25 1.35 18.45 3.05
C LYS A 25 0.35 17.68 3.92
N VAL A 26 0.39 16.34 3.83
CA VAL A 26 -0.62 15.45 4.44
C VAL A 26 -0.04 14.12 4.95
N GLY A 27 -0.78 13.42 5.81
CA GLY A 27 -0.37 12.13 6.39
C GLY A 27 0.29 12.28 7.75
N SER A 28 0.98 11.24 8.22
CA SER A 28 1.66 11.29 9.54
C SER A 28 2.65 12.45 9.64
N GLY A 29 2.64 13.13 10.79
CA GLY A 29 3.48 14.30 11.06
C GLY A 29 2.99 15.62 10.45
N CYS A 30 1.87 15.60 9.73
CA CYS A 30 1.21 16.81 9.21
C CYS A 30 -0.07 17.10 10.00
N ASN A 31 -0.50 18.36 10.04
CA ASN A 31 -1.82 18.71 10.57
C ASN A 31 -2.89 18.04 9.72
N TRP A 32 -3.77 17.29 10.36
CA TRP A 32 -4.85 16.62 9.65
C TRP A 32 -5.96 17.61 9.24
N THR A 33 -6.36 17.53 7.96
CA THR A 33 -7.31 18.45 7.32
C THR A 33 -8.66 17.81 7.00
N GLY A 34 -8.89 16.56 7.40
CA GLY A 34 -10.13 15.83 7.15
C GLY A 34 -11.22 16.07 8.22
N ASN A 35 -12.31 15.32 8.09
CA ASN A 35 -13.46 15.40 9.00
C ASN A 35 -13.51 14.22 10.00
N GLY A 36 -13.93 14.49 11.24
CA GLY A 36 -14.19 13.49 12.30
C GLY A 36 -13.03 13.29 13.28
N ILE A 37 -12.78 12.05 13.69
CA ILE A 37 -11.61 11.69 14.53
C ILE A 37 -10.37 11.54 13.63
N GLU A 38 -9.25 12.11 14.07
CA GLU A 38 -7.97 12.04 13.38
C GLU A 38 -7.47 10.59 13.20
N PRO A 39 -6.92 10.23 12.03
CA PRO A 39 -6.32 8.93 11.82
C PRO A 39 -5.17 8.66 12.81
N GLN A 40 -5.18 7.46 13.40
CA GLN A 40 -4.13 7.02 14.30
C GLN A 40 -3.02 6.36 13.47
N TRP A 41 -2.18 7.18 12.82
CA TRP A 41 -1.24 6.73 11.79
C TRP A 41 -0.32 5.58 12.22
N ASN A 42 0.14 5.57 13.48
CA ASN A 42 1.04 4.54 14.01
C ASN A 42 0.32 3.29 14.51
N ASN A 43 -1.01 3.20 14.35
CA ASN A 43 -1.81 2.05 14.77
C ASN A 43 -2.38 1.33 13.54
N PRO A 44 -1.92 0.11 13.22
CA PRO A 44 -2.43 -0.62 12.05
C PRO A 44 -3.92 -0.94 12.12
N LYS A 45 -4.55 -0.85 13.31
CA LYS A 45 -5.99 -1.03 13.53
C LYS A 45 -6.79 0.26 13.39
N SER A 46 -6.17 1.37 12.99
CA SER A 46 -6.87 2.64 12.80
C SER A 46 -7.90 2.51 11.67
N ILE A 47 -9.18 2.48 12.03
CA ILE A 47 -10.28 2.40 11.06
C ILE A 47 -10.19 3.56 10.05
N LYS A 48 -9.92 4.77 10.54
CA LYS A 48 -9.84 5.97 9.70
C LYS A 48 -8.67 5.92 8.70
N ALA A 49 -7.54 5.32 9.09
CA ALA A 49 -6.37 5.23 8.21
C ALA A 49 -6.38 4.00 7.29
N TYR A 50 -6.84 2.85 7.80
CA TYR A 50 -6.50 1.54 7.24
C TYR A 50 -7.67 0.56 7.10
N ASP A 51 -8.93 0.92 7.42
CA ASP A 51 -10.08 -0.02 7.32
C ASP A 51 -10.24 -0.62 5.93
N HIS A 52 -10.11 0.20 4.87
CA HIS A 52 -10.19 -0.30 3.50
C HIS A 52 -9.12 -1.38 3.27
N ILE A 53 -7.88 -1.11 3.67
CA ILE A 53 -6.73 -1.99 3.45
C ILE A 53 -6.94 -3.31 4.19
N ASP A 54 -7.32 -3.28 5.46
CA ASP A 54 -7.54 -4.52 6.23
C ASP A 54 -8.67 -5.37 5.64
N ARG A 55 -9.78 -4.74 5.20
CA ARG A 55 -10.94 -5.43 4.63
C ARG A 55 -10.72 -6.02 3.23
N HIS A 56 -9.85 -5.41 2.43
CA HIS A 56 -9.66 -5.80 1.03
C HIS A 56 -8.34 -6.52 0.77
N HIS A 57 -7.30 -6.17 1.51
CA HIS A 57 -5.93 -6.60 1.30
C HIS A 57 -5.25 -7.15 2.56
N GLY A 58 -5.97 -7.19 3.70
CA GLY A 58 -5.45 -7.61 5.00
C GLY A 58 -4.91 -9.04 5.07
N PRO A 59 -3.97 -9.31 6.00
CA PRO A 59 -3.32 -10.61 6.14
C PRO A 59 -4.26 -11.73 6.59
N LYS A 60 -5.37 -11.38 7.26
CA LYS A 60 -6.35 -12.34 7.79
C LYS A 60 -7.37 -12.83 6.76
N LEU A 61 -7.39 -12.23 5.57
CA LEU A 61 -8.32 -12.62 4.51
C LEU A 61 -7.91 -13.98 3.94
N LYS A 62 -8.91 -14.83 3.65
CA LYS A 62 -8.67 -16.16 3.09
C LYS A 62 -8.39 -16.05 1.59
N PRO A 63 -7.59 -16.94 0.99
CA PRO A 63 -7.33 -16.96 -0.45
C PRO A 63 -8.61 -16.90 -1.31
N LEU A 64 -9.70 -17.54 -0.86
CA LEU A 64 -10.98 -17.52 -1.56
C LEU A 64 -11.57 -16.10 -1.69
N ASN A 65 -11.35 -15.21 -0.72
CA ASN A 65 -11.80 -13.82 -0.79
C ASN A 65 -11.09 -13.05 -1.92
N PHE A 66 -9.82 -13.37 -2.17
CA PHE A 66 -9.05 -12.76 -3.26
C PHE A 66 -9.42 -13.36 -4.60
N ARG A 67 -9.55 -14.67 -4.70
CA ARG A 67 -9.97 -15.34 -5.95
C ARG A 67 -11.32 -14.86 -6.45
N GLY A 68 -12.31 -14.75 -5.55
CA GLY A 68 -13.64 -14.24 -5.90
C GLY A 68 -13.58 -12.81 -6.45
N ARG A 69 -12.79 -11.94 -5.80
CA ARG A 69 -12.59 -10.55 -6.25
C ARG A 69 -11.82 -10.49 -7.57
N ALA A 70 -10.72 -11.22 -7.68
CA ALA A 70 -9.89 -11.28 -8.88
C ALA A 70 -10.70 -11.74 -10.09
N ALA A 71 -11.54 -12.78 -9.93
CA ALA A 71 -12.45 -13.23 -10.97
C ALA A 71 -13.51 -12.17 -11.33
N SER A 72 -14.13 -11.53 -10.34
CA SER A 72 -15.16 -10.51 -10.59
C SER A 72 -14.63 -9.26 -11.31
N LYS A 73 -13.38 -8.88 -11.03
CA LYS A 73 -12.75 -7.67 -11.58
C LYS A 73 -11.86 -7.97 -12.79
N ASN A 74 -11.62 -9.26 -13.05
CA ASN A 74 -10.63 -9.76 -14.00
C ASN A 74 -9.25 -9.10 -13.81
N GLN A 75 -8.84 -8.94 -12.55
CA GLN A 75 -7.61 -8.23 -12.15
C GLN A 75 -6.93 -8.94 -10.98
N PRO A 76 -5.58 -8.95 -10.91
CA PRO A 76 -4.88 -9.50 -9.76
C PRO A 76 -5.22 -8.75 -8.47
N GLN A 77 -5.11 -9.43 -7.32
CA GLN A 77 -5.43 -8.86 -6.01
C GLN A 77 -4.27 -9.05 -5.04
N GLY A 78 -3.74 -7.94 -4.51
CA GLY A 78 -2.68 -7.95 -3.51
C GLY A 78 -3.17 -8.31 -2.12
N GLN A 79 -2.39 -9.13 -1.40
CA GLN A 79 -2.60 -9.47 0.00
C GLN A 79 -1.32 -9.20 0.81
N TRP A 80 -1.43 -8.38 1.85
CA TRP A 80 -0.37 -8.14 2.83
C TRP A 80 -0.11 -9.38 3.69
N LEU A 81 1.14 -9.59 4.10
CA LEU A 81 1.51 -10.62 5.10
C LEU A 81 1.45 -10.10 6.53
N ASP A 82 1.77 -8.81 6.74
CA ASP A 82 1.75 -8.14 8.04
C ASP A 82 1.01 -6.80 7.95
N ALA A 83 0.16 -6.52 8.94
CA ALA A 83 -0.54 -5.26 9.08
C ALA A 83 0.41 -4.08 9.37
N GLN A 84 1.59 -4.32 9.95
CA GLN A 84 2.56 -3.25 10.18
C GLN A 84 3.18 -2.73 8.87
N ASP A 85 3.10 -3.49 7.78
CA ASP A 85 3.69 -3.09 6.51
C ASP A 85 2.93 -1.94 5.85
N TRP A 86 1.61 -1.84 6.01
CA TRP A 86 0.88 -0.65 5.53
C TRP A 86 1.12 0.60 6.40
N VAL A 87 1.43 0.43 7.69
CA VAL A 87 1.88 1.56 8.53
C VAL A 87 3.24 2.05 8.04
N LYS A 88 4.17 1.12 7.77
CA LYS A 88 5.47 1.47 7.21
C LYS A 88 5.35 2.11 5.82
N ALA A 89 4.45 1.62 4.99
CA ALA A 89 4.15 2.20 3.69
C ALA A 89 3.66 3.66 3.85
N GLU A 90 2.74 3.93 4.78
CA GLU A 90 2.28 5.29 5.07
C GLU A 90 3.43 6.21 5.49
N GLN A 91 4.32 5.74 6.36
CA GLN A 91 5.45 6.52 6.87
C GLN A 91 6.45 6.89 5.77
N VAL A 92 6.74 5.95 4.86
CA VAL A 92 7.71 6.14 3.76
C VAL A 92 7.09 6.90 2.57
N THR A 93 5.78 6.78 2.36
CA THR A 93 5.08 7.49 1.29
C THR A 93 5.23 9.01 1.46
N PRO A 94 5.61 9.76 0.40
CA PRO A 94 5.70 11.20 0.43
C PRO A 94 4.42 11.84 0.97
N LYS A 95 4.58 12.94 1.70
CA LYS A 95 3.49 13.63 2.42
C LYS A 95 2.66 14.51 1.49
N TYR A 96 2.31 14.01 0.31
CA TYR A 96 1.52 14.69 -0.70
C TYR A 96 0.43 13.76 -1.25
N PRO A 97 -0.75 14.27 -1.64
CA PRO A 97 -1.76 13.49 -2.34
C PRO A 97 -1.21 12.95 -3.66
N GLY A 98 -1.48 11.68 -3.97
CA GLY A 98 -0.90 11.06 -5.17
C GLY A 98 -0.90 9.55 -5.15
N ARG A 99 -0.22 8.99 -6.14
CA ARG A 99 -0.01 7.56 -6.34
C ARG A 99 1.48 7.25 -6.24
N TYR A 100 1.82 6.13 -5.62
CA TYR A 100 3.21 5.74 -5.36
C TYR A 100 3.40 4.24 -5.51
N ILE A 101 4.60 3.83 -5.94
CA ILE A 101 5.10 2.47 -5.80
C ILE A 101 6.27 2.49 -4.82
N ILE A 102 6.21 1.63 -3.81
CA ILE A 102 7.26 1.46 -2.80
C ILE A 102 7.88 0.08 -2.97
N ASN A 103 9.21 0.03 -3.06
CA ASN A 103 9.98 -1.20 -2.95
C ASN A 103 10.42 -1.38 -1.48
N PHE A 104 9.93 -2.42 -0.83
CA PHE A 104 10.28 -2.75 0.56
C PHE A 104 11.60 -3.51 0.72
N LYS A 105 12.20 -3.97 -0.39
CA LYS A 105 13.45 -4.77 -0.41
C LYS A 105 13.39 -6.09 0.38
N ARG A 106 12.22 -6.43 0.89
CA ARG A 106 11.86 -7.72 1.50
C ARG A 106 10.46 -8.13 1.09
N SER A 107 10.13 -9.39 1.31
CA SER A 107 8.76 -9.90 1.13
C SER A 107 7.78 -9.15 2.06
N ILE A 108 6.66 -8.70 1.48
CA ILE A 108 5.56 -8.02 2.19
C ILE A 108 4.20 -8.65 1.91
N GLY A 109 4.10 -9.54 0.92
CA GLY A 109 2.82 -9.87 0.35
C GLY A 109 2.83 -10.99 -0.68
N LYS A 110 1.64 -11.21 -1.20
CA LYS A 110 1.37 -12.06 -2.36
C LYS A 110 0.33 -11.43 -3.27
N VAL A 111 0.29 -11.88 -4.53
CA VAL A 111 -0.69 -11.45 -5.53
C VAL A 111 -1.47 -12.66 -6.03
N HIS A 112 -2.79 -12.58 -5.94
CA HIS A 112 -3.72 -13.63 -6.38
C HIS A 112 -4.29 -13.30 -7.75
N TYR A 113 -4.18 -14.23 -8.70
CA TYR A 113 -4.74 -14.10 -10.05
C TYR A 113 -6.13 -14.73 -10.19
N PRO A 114 -6.92 -14.31 -11.21
CA PRO A 114 -8.24 -14.88 -11.46
C PRO A 114 -8.25 -16.40 -11.73
N ASP A 115 -7.20 -16.91 -12.37
CA ASP A 115 -7.02 -18.34 -12.67
C ASP A 115 -6.70 -19.18 -11.42
N GLY A 116 -6.43 -18.54 -10.28
CA GLY A 116 -6.04 -19.18 -9.02
C GLY A 116 -4.52 -19.26 -8.80
N THR A 117 -3.71 -18.79 -9.76
CA THR A 117 -2.27 -18.64 -9.57
C THR A 117 -1.98 -17.63 -8.46
N ILE A 118 -1.00 -17.95 -7.61
CA ILE A 118 -0.54 -17.06 -6.53
C ILE A 118 0.95 -16.78 -6.73
N ILE A 119 1.31 -15.51 -6.82
CA ILE A 119 2.69 -15.06 -6.80
C ILE A 119 3.02 -14.64 -5.38
N GLU A 120 3.85 -15.44 -4.71
CA GLU A 120 4.34 -15.19 -3.35
C GLU A 120 5.58 -14.27 -3.38
N ASN A 121 5.99 -13.79 -2.20
CA ASN A 121 7.22 -13.01 -2.01
C ASN A 121 7.33 -11.73 -2.84
N VAL A 122 6.21 -11.04 -3.05
CA VAL A 122 6.28 -9.72 -3.67
C VAL A 122 6.83 -8.70 -2.67
N THR A 123 7.63 -7.77 -3.19
CA THR A 123 8.35 -6.75 -2.40
C THR A 123 7.84 -5.34 -2.66
N HIS A 124 6.89 -5.18 -3.61
CA HIS A 124 6.39 -3.89 -4.06
C HIS A 124 4.99 -3.63 -3.55
N ALA A 125 4.70 -2.39 -3.16
CA ALA A 125 3.36 -1.96 -2.76
C ALA A 125 2.93 -0.74 -3.57
N PHE A 126 1.69 -0.76 -4.04
CA PHE A 126 1.01 0.42 -4.55
C PHE A 126 0.33 1.17 -3.41
N ILE A 127 0.41 2.51 -3.44
CA ILE A 127 -0.23 3.41 -2.46
C ILE A 127 -0.98 4.51 -3.21
N LYS A 128 -2.22 4.80 -2.78
CA LYS A 128 -3.00 5.96 -3.22
C LYS A 128 -3.36 6.82 -2.01
N ARG A 129 -2.76 8.02 -1.90
CA ARG A 129 -2.99 8.97 -0.80
C ARG A 129 -3.97 10.07 -1.22
N LYS A 130 -4.96 10.35 -0.38
CA LYS A 130 -5.97 11.40 -0.60
C LYS A 130 -5.49 12.79 -0.17
N PRO A 131 -6.20 13.86 -0.57
CA PRO A 131 -6.00 15.23 -0.06
C PRO A 131 -6.13 15.41 1.45
N ASP A 132 -6.79 14.50 2.17
CA ASP A 132 -6.87 14.53 3.65
C ASP A 132 -5.75 13.71 4.33
N GLY A 133 -4.83 13.15 3.54
CA GLY A 133 -3.73 12.31 3.99
C GLY A 133 -4.05 10.84 4.19
N THR A 134 -5.33 10.45 4.25
CA THR A 134 -5.71 9.04 4.41
C THR A 134 -5.35 8.23 3.17
N LEU A 135 -5.07 6.94 3.36
CA LEU A 135 -4.83 6.04 2.24
C LEU A 135 -6.19 5.62 1.66
N LYS A 136 -6.44 5.93 0.39
CA LYS A 136 -7.59 5.41 -0.33
C LYS A 136 -7.43 3.92 -0.57
N SER A 137 -6.24 3.51 -0.99
CA SER A 137 -5.87 2.11 -1.15
C SER A 137 -4.37 1.93 -0.91
N ALA A 138 -4.01 0.72 -0.47
CA ALA A 138 -2.63 0.27 -0.33
C ALA A 138 -2.58 -1.25 -0.40
N TYR A 139 -1.82 -1.81 -1.33
CA TYR A 139 -1.73 -3.27 -1.50
C TYR A 139 -0.42 -3.71 -2.16
N PRO A 140 0.02 -4.95 -1.88
CA PRO A 140 1.15 -5.53 -2.60
C PRO A 140 0.85 -5.72 -4.08
N VAL A 141 1.84 -5.46 -4.92
CA VAL A 141 1.80 -5.60 -6.39
C VAL A 141 2.98 -6.41 -6.87
N LEU A 142 3.02 -6.77 -8.16
CA LEU A 142 4.17 -7.50 -8.71
C LEU A 142 5.42 -6.62 -8.68
N ASN A 143 6.59 -7.25 -8.61
CA ASN A 143 7.86 -6.54 -8.52
C ASN A 143 8.21 -5.74 -9.78
N ASN A 144 7.51 -5.96 -10.89
CA ASN A 144 7.66 -5.22 -12.14
C ASN A 144 6.47 -4.27 -12.42
N THR A 145 5.56 -4.08 -11.46
CA THR A 145 4.42 -3.17 -11.60
C THR A 145 4.91 -1.71 -11.64
N THR A 146 4.44 -0.98 -12.64
CA THR A 146 4.61 0.48 -12.77
C THR A 146 3.28 1.19 -12.56
N LEU A 147 3.30 2.49 -12.24
CA LEU A 147 2.07 3.29 -12.12
C LEU A 147 1.26 3.32 -13.43
N SER A 148 1.92 3.30 -14.58
CA SER A 148 1.26 3.25 -15.89
C SER A 148 0.58 1.91 -16.18
N SER A 149 1.07 0.82 -15.56
CA SER A 149 0.47 -0.52 -15.71
C SER A 149 -0.76 -0.73 -14.84
N LEU A 150 -0.93 0.10 -13.80
CA LEU A 150 -2.11 0.10 -12.94
C LEU A 150 -3.24 0.89 -13.61
N ASN A 151 -4.21 0.16 -14.16
CA ASN A 151 -5.37 0.72 -14.88
C ASN A 151 -5.98 1.93 -14.14
N ILE A 152 -6.31 2.97 -14.91
CA ILE A 152 -6.95 4.22 -14.44
C ILE A 152 -8.31 3.94 -13.74
N ASN A 153 -8.91 2.78 -13.97
CA ASN A 153 -10.17 2.36 -13.35
C ASN A 153 -10.06 1.99 -11.85
N ASP A 154 -8.86 1.94 -11.27
CA ASP A 154 -8.63 1.90 -9.81
C ASP A 154 -9.05 3.23 -9.11
N GLU A 155 -9.72 4.13 -9.84
CA GLU A 155 -10.41 5.29 -9.30
C GLU A 155 -11.69 4.97 -8.52
N TYR A 156 -12.28 3.79 -8.70
CA TYR A 156 -13.57 3.43 -8.11
C TYR A 156 -13.53 2.39 -6.98
N GLU A 157 -12.34 1.90 -6.61
CA GLU A 157 -12.13 1.19 -5.33
C GLU A 157 -11.82 2.19 -4.20
#